data_AF-A0A4U0EXZ8-F1
#
_entry.id   AF-A0A4U0EXZ8-F1
#
_cell.length_a   1.000
_cell.length_b   1.000
_cell.length_c   1.000
_cell.angle_alpha   90.00
_cell.angle_beta   90.00
_cell.angle_gamma   90.00
#
_symmetry.space_group_name_H-M   'P 1'
#
loop_
_entity.id
_entity.type
_entity.pdbx_description
1 polymer ?
#
loop_
_entity_poly.entity_id
_entity_poly.type
_entity_poly.pdbx_seq_one_letter_code
_entity_poly.pdbx_strand_id
1 'polypeptide(L)'
;MSSKKRYNENLSLSDVLKEFVSTNKLQEGLDKVEIKDTWKNLMGNGVNSYTTSVQLKRDTLYVQLSSSVLREELSYGKEKIIAMLNEALGKPLIKTLILK
;
A
#
# COMPACT_ATOMS: atom_id res chain seq x y z
N MET A 1 50.93 25.22 15.29
CA MET A 1 50.60 24.05 14.44
C MET A 1 49.24 23.49 14.85
N SER A 2 48.36 23.42 13.86
CA SER A 2 47.13 22.65 13.69
C SER A 2 46.54 21.83 14.85
N SER A 3 45.22 21.97 15.04
CA SER A 3 44.35 20.81 15.31
C SER A 3 43.05 20.98 14.54
N LYS A 4 43.13 20.55 13.28
CA LYS A 4 42.04 20.48 12.31
C LYS A 4 41.04 19.42 12.77
N LYS A 5 39.79 19.85 12.99
CA LYS A 5 38.62 18.97 13.19
C LYS A 5 38.59 17.91 12.09
N ARG A 6 38.55 16.64 12.49
CA ARG A 6 38.21 15.52 11.60
C ARG A 6 36.76 15.14 11.88
N TYR A 7 35.86 15.62 11.01
CA TYR A 7 34.51 15.08 10.92
C TYR A 7 34.63 13.64 10.45
N ASN A 8 34.14 12.73 11.26
CA ASN A 8 34.25 11.29 11.06
C ASN A 8 33.15 10.87 10.08
N GLU A 9 33.39 11.04 8.78
CA GLU A 9 32.54 10.56 7.69
C GLU A 9 32.71 9.04 7.51
N ASN A 10 32.31 8.27 8.52
CA ASN A 10 32.19 6.82 8.41
C ASN A 10 30.81 6.38 8.93
N LEU A 11 29.75 6.95 8.37
CA LEU A 11 28.50 6.21 8.25
C LEU A 11 28.82 5.05 7.30
N SER A 12 28.92 3.83 7.82
CA SER A 12 29.20 2.69 6.98
C SER A 12 28.09 2.56 5.95
N LEU A 13 28.44 2.24 4.71
CA LEU A 13 27.44 1.97 3.66
C LEU A 13 26.37 0.96 4.14
N SER A 14 26.75 0.08 5.05
CA SER A 14 25.85 -0.89 5.69
C SER A 14 24.80 -0.24 6.59
N ASP A 15 25.12 0.85 7.28
CA ASP A 15 24.17 1.59 8.13
C ASP A 15 23.20 2.43 7.28
N VAL A 16 23.70 3.05 6.20
CA VAL A 16 22.87 3.75 5.21
C VAL A 16 21.92 2.77 4.51
N LEU A 17 22.39 1.58 4.12
CA LEU A 17 21.56 0.54 3.51
C LEU A 17 20.52 -0.04 4.50
N LYS A 18 20.88 -0.21 5.78
CA LYS A 18 19.93 -0.65 6.81
C LYS A 18 18.84 0.38 7.04
N GLU A 19 19.19 1.65 7.10
CA GLU A 19 18.26 2.77 7.26
C GLU A 19 17.36 2.94 6.02
N PHE A 20 17.89 2.66 4.83
CA PHE A 20 17.10 2.58 3.58
C PHE A 20 16.13 1.40 3.60
N VAL A 21 16.56 0.21 4.04
CA VAL A 21 15.72 -0.98 4.13
C VAL A 21 14.63 -0.83 5.20
N SER A 22 14.93 -0.20 6.34
CA SER A 22 13.93 0.07 7.38
C SER A 22 12.90 1.08 6.90
N THR A 23 13.33 2.17 6.25
CA THR A 23 12.42 3.19 5.73
C THR A 23 11.49 2.62 4.66
N ASN A 24 12.02 1.82 3.73
CA ASN A 24 11.19 1.18 2.69
C ASN A 24 10.19 0.18 3.28
N LYS A 25 10.59 -0.66 4.23
CA LYS A 25 9.68 -1.65 4.86
C LYS A 25 8.62 -0.98 5.74
N LEU A 26 8.97 0.12 6.42
CA LEU A 26 8.03 0.93 7.20
C LEU A 26 7.00 1.58 6.28
N GLN A 27 7.45 2.20 5.18
CA GLN A 27 6.56 2.79 4.18
C GLN A 27 5.62 1.74 3.58
N GLU A 28 6.13 0.57 3.19
CA GLU A 28 5.29 -0.54 2.70
C GLU A 28 4.27 -1.02 3.75
N GLY A 29 4.64 -1.02 5.03
CA GLY A 29 3.75 -1.37 6.13
C GLY A 29 2.64 -0.35 6.31
N LEU A 30 2.99 0.94 6.28
CA LEU A 30 2.04 2.06 6.36
C LEU A 30 1.07 2.05 5.17
N ASP A 31 1.58 1.86 3.97
CA ASP A 31 0.78 1.76 2.73
C ASP A 31 -0.24 0.62 2.81
N LYS A 32 0.11 -0.50 3.45
CA LYS A 32 -0.80 -1.64 3.66
C LYS A 32 -1.87 -1.37 4.71
N VAL A 33 -1.62 -0.53 5.70
CA VAL A 33 -2.64 -0.11 6.68
C VAL A 33 -3.58 0.88 6.01
N GLU A 34 -3.01 1.89 5.37
CA GLU A 34 -3.75 2.96 4.69
C GLU A 34 -4.67 2.42 3.61
N ILE A 35 -4.24 1.45 2.79
CA ILE A 35 -5.10 0.89 1.73
C ILE A 35 -6.33 0.15 2.27
N LYS A 36 -6.23 -0.47 3.46
CA LYS A 36 -7.37 -1.17 4.08
C LYS A 36 -8.39 -0.16 4.58
N ASP A 37 -7.94 0.91 5.22
CA ASP A 37 -8.81 1.95 5.73
C ASP A 37 -9.45 2.74 4.58
N THR A 38 -8.67 3.06 3.54
CA THR A 38 -9.18 3.73 2.35
C THR A 38 -10.19 2.87 1.60
N TRP A 39 -9.96 1.55 1.44
CA TRP A 39 -10.96 0.62 0.90
C TRP A 39 -12.24 0.65 1.72
N LYS A 40 -12.12 0.52 3.06
CA LYS A 40 -13.26 0.51 3.97
C LYS A 40 -14.09 1.79 3.86
N ASN A 41 -13.42 2.94 3.80
CA ASN A 41 -14.08 4.24 3.74
C ASN A 41 -14.76 4.46 2.38
N LEU A 42 -14.09 4.15 1.26
CA LEU A 42 -14.62 4.37 -0.09
C LEU A 42 -15.77 3.42 -0.46
N MET A 43 -15.65 2.14 -0.11
CA MET A 43 -16.60 1.13 -0.57
C MET A 43 -17.87 1.09 0.30
N GLY A 44 -17.79 1.57 1.54
CA GLY A 44 -18.91 1.63 2.45
C GLY A 44 -19.42 0.26 2.94
N ASN A 45 -20.42 0.30 3.82
CA ASN A 45 -20.87 -0.88 4.57
C ASN A 45 -21.36 -2.03 3.68
N GLY A 46 -22.02 -1.73 2.55
CA GLY A 46 -22.59 -2.74 1.67
C GLY A 46 -21.55 -3.66 1.01
N VAL A 47 -20.33 -3.17 0.77
CA VAL A 47 -19.23 -3.97 0.22
C VAL A 47 -18.36 -4.54 1.33
N ASN A 48 -18.14 -3.76 2.39
CA ASN A 48 -17.33 -4.17 3.53
C ASN A 48 -17.91 -5.38 4.27
N SER A 49 -19.24 -5.51 4.35
CA SER A 49 -19.89 -6.67 4.97
C SER A 49 -19.55 -8.00 4.31
N TYR A 50 -19.15 -7.97 3.03
CA TYR A 50 -18.72 -9.14 2.27
C TYR A 50 -17.20 -9.20 2.07
N THR A 51 -16.46 -8.15 2.44
CA THR A 51 -15.01 -8.11 2.29
C THR A 51 -14.35 -8.86 3.45
N THR A 52 -13.70 -9.99 3.16
CA THR A 52 -13.05 -10.81 4.18
C THR A 52 -11.56 -10.53 4.30
N SER A 53 -10.93 -9.97 3.26
CA SER A 53 -9.52 -9.58 3.29
C SER A 53 -9.20 -8.55 2.22
N VAL A 54 -8.31 -7.61 2.55
CA VAL A 54 -7.73 -6.63 1.63
C VAL A 54 -6.21 -6.64 1.80
N GLN A 55 -5.48 -6.95 0.74
CA GLN A 55 -4.03 -7.10 0.77
C GLN A 55 -3.38 -6.48 -0.47
N LEU A 56 -2.47 -5.54 -0.27
CA LEU A 56 -1.59 -5.05 -1.32
C LEU A 56 -0.32 -5.89 -1.37
N LYS A 57 -0.01 -6.43 -2.55
CA LYS A 57 1.28 -7.08 -2.82
C LYS A 57 1.86 -6.47 -4.09
N ARG A 58 3.01 -5.82 -3.95
CA ARG A 58 3.61 -4.98 -5.00
C ARG A 58 2.60 -3.93 -5.45
N ASP A 59 2.17 -3.96 -6.71
CA ASP A 59 1.18 -3.08 -7.31
C ASP A 59 -0.20 -3.73 -7.52
N THR A 60 -0.41 -4.93 -6.96
CA THR A 60 -1.67 -5.65 -7.08
C THR A 60 -2.44 -5.67 -5.76
N LEU A 61 -3.66 -5.12 -5.78
CA LEU A 61 -4.60 -5.20 -4.69
C LEU A 61 -5.42 -6.49 -4.80
N TYR A 62 -5.32 -7.33 -3.79
CA TYR A 62 -6.13 -8.53 -3.64
C TYR A 62 -7.24 -8.27 -2.64
N VAL A 63 -8.48 -8.42 -3.08
CA VAL A 63 -9.66 -8.32 -2.23
C VAL A 63 -10.39 -9.65 -2.27
N GLN A 64 -10.64 -10.21 -1.10
CA GLN A 64 -11.42 -11.42 -0.95
C GLN A 64 -12.84 -11.05 -0.52
N LEU A 65 -13.82 -11.56 -1.26
CA LEU A 65 -15.23 -11.30 -1.10
C LEU A 65 -15.97 -12.62 -0.87
N SER A 66 -16.79 -12.67 0.18
CA SER A 66 -17.63 -13.83 0.49
C SER A 66 -18.79 -14.01 -0.48
N SER A 67 -19.24 -12.93 -1.16
CA SER A 67 -20.30 -12.97 -2.16
C SER A 67 -19.73 -13.04 -3.58
N SER A 68 -20.10 -14.08 -4.32
CA SER A 68 -19.76 -14.22 -5.75
C SER A 68 -20.52 -13.22 -6.62
N VAL A 69 -21.75 -12.86 -6.26
CA VAL A 69 -22.57 -11.88 -6.98
C VAL A 69 -21.92 -10.50 -6.89
N LEU A 70 -21.60 -10.05 -5.67
CA LEU A 70 -20.96 -8.74 -5.49
C LEU A 70 -19.58 -8.68 -6.14
N ARG A 71 -18.83 -9.78 -6.10
CA ARG A 71 -17.54 -9.89 -6.78
C ARG A 71 -17.68 -9.69 -8.28
N GLU A 72 -18.69 -10.30 -8.88
CA GLU A 72 -18.99 -10.17 -10.30
C GLU A 72 -19.38 -8.72 -10.63
N GLU A 73 -20.28 -8.10 -9.86
CA GLU A 73 -20.66 -6.70 -10.02
C GLU A 73 -19.46 -5.74 -9.94
N LEU A 74 -18.62 -5.90 -8.90
CA LEU A 74 -17.39 -5.11 -8.73
C LEU A 74 -16.37 -5.38 -9.83
N SER A 75 -16.42 -6.54 -10.48
CA SER A 75 -15.48 -6.90 -11.54
C SER A 75 -15.60 -5.98 -12.77
N TYR A 76 -16.81 -5.52 -13.08
CA TYR A 76 -17.07 -4.56 -14.15
C TYR A 76 -16.53 -3.16 -13.84
N GLY A 77 -16.31 -2.83 -12.57
CA GLY A 77 -15.88 -1.52 -12.11
C GLY A 77 -14.39 -1.43 -11.71
N LYS A 78 -13.57 -2.46 -11.98
CA LYS A 78 -12.22 -2.56 -11.43
C LYS A 78 -11.34 -1.33 -11.71
N GLU A 79 -11.33 -0.83 -12.93
CA GLU A 79 -10.49 0.32 -13.31
C GLU A 79 -10.90 1.59 -12.54
N LYS A 80 -12.21 1.83 -12.40
CA LYS A 80 -12.72 2.96 -11.64
C LYS A 80 -12.37 2.84 -10.16
N ILE A 81 -12.48 1.64 -9.59
CA ILE A 81 -12.10 1.37 -8.19
C ILE A 81 -10.61 1.64 -7.98
N ILE A 82 -9.75 1.17 -8.89
CA ILE A 82 -8.30 1.43 -8.84
C ILE A 82 -8.03 2.94 -8.88
N ALA A 83 -8.67 3.66 -9.80
CA ALA A 83 -8.50 5.11 -9.94
C ALA A 83 -8.90 5.84 -8.65
N MET A 84 -10.08 5.55 -8.10
CA MET A 84 -10.58 6.17 -6.87
C MET A 84 -9.68 5.87 -5.66
N LEU A 85 -9.16 4.64 -5.55
CA LEU A 85 -8.26 4.27 -4.46
C LEU A 85 -6.92 5.01 -4.56
N ASN A 86 -6.31 5.05 -5.75
CA ASN A 86 -5.05 5.76 -5.94
C ASN A 86 -5.20 7.27 -5.73
N GLU A 87 -6.34 7.85 -6.15
CA GLU A 87 -6.68 9.25 -5.89
C GLU A 87 -6.78 9.52 -4.37
N ALA A 88 -7.50 8.68 -3.64
CA ALA A 88 -7.63 8.80 -2.20
C ALA A 88 -6.30 8.59 -1.44
N LEU A 89 -5.40 7.76 -1.98
CA LEU A 89 -4.05 7.53 -1.45
C LEU A 89 -3.03 8.60 -1.88
N GLY A 90 -3.39 9.49 -2.82
CA GLY A 90 -2.50 10.52 -3.36
C GLY A 90 -1.31 9.99 -4.18
N LYS A 91 -1.30 8.70 -4.57
CA LYS A 91 -0.21 8.07 -5.32
C LYS A 91 -0.69 6.89 -6.17
N PRO A 92 -0.09 6.65 -7.36
CA PRO A 92 -0.47 5.56 -8.26
C PRO A 92 0.12 4.22 -7.81
N LEU A 93 -0.33 3.71 -6.67
CA LEU A 93 0.20 2.51 -6.02
C LEU A 93 -0.40 1.22 -6.59
N ILE A 94 -1.68 1.23 -6.93
CA ILE A 94 -2.43 0.07 -7.39
C ILE A 94 -2.50 0.10 -8.92
N LYS A 95 -2.01 -0.94 -9.59
CA LYS A 95 -2.16 -1.14 -11.04
C LYS A 95 -3.14 -2.23 -11.39
N THR A 96 -3.36 -3.18 -10.49
CA THR A 96 -4.23 -4.33 -10.76
C THR A 96 -5.07 -4.64 -9.55
N LEU A 97 -6.36 -4.94 -9.78
CA LEU A 97 -7.31 -5.37 -8.76
C LEU A 97 -7.78 -6.80 -9.06
N ILE A 98 -7.48 -7.71 -8.13
CA ILE A 98 -7.91 -9.10 -8.19
C ILE A 98 -8.95 -9.32 -7.10
N LEU A 99 -10.16 -9.70 -7.53
CA LEU A 99 -11.28 -10.04 -6.66
C LEU A 99 -11.37 -11.58 -6.55
N LYS A 100 -11.35 -12.10 -5.31
CA LYS A 100 -11.29 -13.54 -4.98
C LYS A 100 -12.37 -13.98 -4.03
#